data_AF-A0AAU3J8D1-F1
#
_entry.id   AF-A0AAU3J8D1-F1
#
_cell.length_a   1.000
_cell.length_b   1.000
_cell.length_c   1.000
_cell.angle_alpha   90.00
_cell.angle_beta   90.00
_cell.angle_gamma   90.00
#
_symmetry.space_group_name_H-M   'P 1'
#
loop_
_entity.id
_entity.type
_entity.pdbx_description
1 polymer ?
#
loop_
_entity_poly.entity_id
_entity_poly.type
_entity_poly.pdbx_seq_one_letter_code
_entity_poly.pdbx_strand_id
1 'polypeptide(L)'
;MTSTTDMAGHPDVAEISDLTEGLLPASRTADIRRHLDECELCADVHMSLEEIRGLLGSMPGPTRMPADVAGRIDAALAAEALLNATSPAATDTPTLVSSSRSMNDTGDGHDSPDVSRETSATANRPAGHARASTTGPGRKERKRGGRRRVAILGTVFTVAALGLGSVLLASLNDGKSPTSQAQGRESTGADTFSEAKLGNQVAGLLKSKDSDSRSHAPHSLGVEGGSNQPKIFKEPTVPDCVRKGIGRTDPALAMKQGTYEGTDVLLVVMSDASASSRVTAYIVDSTCVSHPSSAKAKVLLKHSYNRP
;
A
#
# COMPACT_ATOMS: atom_id res chain seq x y z
N MET A 1 14.13 8.68 4.90
CA MET A 1 12.77 8.55 4.37
C MET A 1 12.52 9.77 3.50
N THR A 2 11.97 9.55 2.32
CA THR A 2 12.04 10.43 1.15
C THR A 2 11.05 11.60 1.25
N SER A 3 11.51 12.80 1.65
CA SER A 3 10.76 14.03 1.38
C SER A 3 10.77 14.25 -0.14
N THR A 4 9.70 13.85 -0.82
CA THR A 4 9.50 14.12 -2.23
C THR A 4 8.46 15.22 -2.35
N THR A 5 8.87 16.44 -2.04
CA THR A 5 8.16 17.62 -2.56
C THR A 5 7.96 17.41 -4.06
N ASP A 6 6.72 17.50 -4.51
CA ASP A 6 6.36 17.25 -5.91
C ASP A 6 7.13 18.21 -6.84
N MET A 7 7.23 17.86 -8.13
CA MET A 7 7.90 18.71 -9.13
C MET A 7 7.28 20.12 -9.22
N ALA A 8 6.05 20.30 -8.74
CA ALA A 8 5.35 21.58 -8.63
C ALA A 8 5.68 22.39 -7.36
N GLY A 9 6.51 21.88 -6.44
CA GLY A 9 6.88 22.58 -5.20
C GLY A 9 5.90 22.40 -4.04
N HIS A 10 4.87 21.55 -4.20
CA HIS A 10 3.93 21.21 -3.14
C HIS A 10 4.45 20.05 -2.28
N PRO A 11 4.22 20.06 -0.95
CA PRO A 11 4.45 18.87 -0.12
C PRO A 11 3.57 17.73 -0.61
N ASP A 12 4.08 16.51 -0.55
CA ASP A 12 3.30 15.34 -0.93
C ASP A 12 2.20 15.04 0.10
N VAL A 13 1.16 14.32 -0.32
CA VAL A 13 0.01 14.02 0.53
C VAL A 13 0.41 13.15 1.74
N ALA A 14 1.42 12.30 1.60
CA ALA A 14 1.91 11.48 2.71
C ALA A 14 2.58 12.35 3.78
N GLU A 15 3.30 13.40 3.37
CA GLU A 15 3.97 14.35 4.25
C GLU A 15 2.96 15.25 4.97
N ILE A 16 1.89 15.66 4.29
CA ILE A 16 0.74 16.33 4.95
C ILE A 16 0.07 15.38 5.94
N SER A 17 -0.04 14.09 5.63
CA SER A 17 -0.59 13.09 6.56
C SER A 17 0.32 12.91 7.79
N ASP A 18 1.63 12.80 7.59
CA ASP A 18 2.61 12.70 8.66
C ASP A 18 2.60 13.94 9.58
N LEU A 19 2.32 15.12 9.02
CA LEU A 19 2.10 16.35 9.80
C LEU A 19 0.91 16.18 10.75
N THR A 20 -0.23 15.69 10.26
CA THR A 20 -1.45 15.50 11.08
C THR A 20 -1.27 14.44 12.16
N GLU A 21 -0.44 13.42 11.91
CA GLU A 21 -0.11 12.36 12.87
C GLU A 21 1.05 12.73 13.82
N GLY A 22 1.65 13.92 13.65
CA GLY A 22 2.76 14.37 14.50
C GLY A 22 4.05 13.56 14.31
N LEU A 23 4.23 12.93 13.15
CA LEU A 23 5.37 12.06 12.84
C LEU A 23 6.57 12.83 12.27
N LEU A 24 6.37 14.09 11.90
CA LEU A 24 7.43 14.92 11.31
C LEU A 24 8.34 15.55 12.37
N PRO A 25 9.65 15.72 12.06
CA PRO A 25 10.54 16.55 12.85
C PRO A 25 10.01 17.99 13.00
N ALA A 26 10.34 18.66 14.10
CA ALA A 26 9.86 20.00 14.40
C ALA A 26 10.18 21.04 13.31
N SER A 27 11.36 20.94 12.67
CA SER A 27 11.74 21.82 11.55
C SER A 27 10.83 21.63 10.34
N ARG A 28 10.62 20.37 9.92
CA ARG A 28 9.79 20.06 8.75
C ARG A 28 8.32 20.40 8.97
N THR A 29 7.84 20.16 10.18
CA THR A 29 6.51 20.58 10.63
C THR A 29 6.29 22.09 10.44
N ALA A 30 7.27 22.92 10.83
CA ALA A 30 7.17 24.37 10.70
C ALA A 30 7.21 24.84 9.23
N ASP A 31 7.97 24.15 8.38
CA ASP A 31 8.03 24.47 6.95
C ASP A 31 6.73 24.13 6.23
N ILE A 32 6.13 22.96 6.51
CA ILE A 32 4.87 22.56 5.88
C ILE A 32 3.72 23.43 6.38
N ARG A 33 3.65 23.76 7.69
CA ARG A 33 2.63 24.69 8.20
C ARG A 33 2.68 26.04 7.48
N ARG A 34 3.87 26.59 7.27
CA ARG A 34 4.05 27.82 6.50
C ARG A 34 3.57 27.68 5.05
N HIS A 35 3.83 26.53 4.42
CA HIS A 35 3.32 26.26 3.07
C HIS A 35 1.79 26.17 3.04
N LEU A 36 1.16 25.53 4.04
CA LEU A 36 -0.30 25.46 4.16
C LEU A 36 -0.93 26.85 4.33
N ASP A 37 -0.26 27.77 5.04
CA ASP A 37 -0.71 29.16 5.19
C ASP A 37 -0.65 29.96 3.87
N GLU A 38 0.24 29.57 2.95
CA GLU A 38 0.49 30.29 1.68
C GLU A 38 -0.17 29.62 0.46
N CYS A 39 -0.53 28.34 0.54
CA CYS A 39 -1.05 27.55 -0.58
C CYS A 39 -2.44 26.96 -0.29
N GLU A 40 -3.47 27.59 -0.87
CA GLU A 40 -4.88 27.18 -0.75
C GLU A 40 -5.10 25.71 -1.14
N LEU A 41 -4.45 25.23 -2.22
CA LEU A 41 -4.58 23.85 -2.67
C LEU A 41 -4.11 22.84 -1.61
N CYS A 42 -2.99 23.12 -0.94
CA CYS A 42 -2.49 22.24 0.10
C CYS A 42 -3.30 22.37 1.40
N ALA A 43 -3.83 23.56 1.70
CA ALA A 43 -4.76 23.77 2.81
C ALA A 43 -6.05 22.96 2.63
N ASP A 44 -6.62 22.93 1.42
CA ASP A 44 -7.82 22.14 1.10
C ASP A 44 -7.59 20.64 1.27
N VAL A 45 -6.41 20.14 0.86
CA VAL A 45 -6.01 18.75 1.08
C VAL A 45 -5.92 18.45 2.58
N HIS A 46 -5.29 19.33 3.36
CA HIS A 46 -5.20 19.17 4.81
C HIS A 46 -6.59 19.14 5.47
N MET A 47 -7.48 20.07 5.11
CA MET A 47 -8.86 20.11 5.59
C MET A 47 -9.64 18.84 5.24
N SER A 48 -9.46 18.31 4.04
CA SER A 48 -10.10 17.07 3.61
C SER A 48 -9.63 15.87 4.44
N LEU A 49 -8.34 15.80 4.77
CA LEU A 49 -7.78 14.76 5.64
C LEU A 49 -8.32 14.87 7.08
N GLU A 50 -8.44 16.08 7.61
CA GLU A 50 -9.04 16.32 8.94
C GLU A 50 -10.52 15.94 8.99
N GLU A 51 -11.29 16.22 7.92
CA GLU A 51 -12.69 15.78 7.80
C GLU A 51 -12.79 14.26 7.86
N ILE A 52 -11.99 13.55 7.06
CA ILE A 52 -11.96 12.08 7.06
C ILE A 52 -11.60 11.54 8.45
N ARG A 53 -10.62 12.13 9.13
CA ARG A 53 -10.23 11.75 10.49
C ARG A 53 -11.37 11.97 11.48
N GLY A 54 -12.11 13.07 11.35
CA GLY A 54 -13.31 13.35 12.14
C GLY A 54 -14.41 12.29 11.93
N LEU A 55 -14.67 11.92 10.69
CA LEU A 55 -15.62 10.85 10.35
C LEU A 55 -15.19 9.50 10.93
N LEU A 56 -13.91 9.14 10.81
CA LEU A 56 -13.37 7.89 11.36
C LEU A 56 -13.40 7.89 12.90
N GLY A 57 -13.15 9.03 13.54
CA GLY A 57 -13.21 9.18 15.00
C GLY A 57 -14.62 9.04 15.59
N SER A 58 -15.67 9.22 14.77
CA SER A 58 -17.06 9.05 15.18
C SER A 58 -17.54 7.59 15.18
N MET A 59 -16.74 6.66 14.65
CA MET A 59 -17.10 5.25 14.63
C MET A 59 -17.04 4.65 16.05
N PRO A 60 -17.95 3.72 16.40
CA PRO A 60 -17.89 3.00 17.66
C PRO A 60 -16.51 2.38 17.82
N GLY A 61 -15.83 2.75 18.91
CA GLY A 61 -14.51 2.22 19.22
C GLY A 61 -14.53 0.69 19.36
N PRO A 62 -13.36 0.04 19.27
CA PRO A 62 -13.26 -1.39 19.51
C PRO A 62 -13.84 -1.76 20.87
N THR A 63 -14.36 -2.98 20.99
CA THR A 63 -14.85 -3.50 22.27
C THR A 63 -13.79 -3.31 23.35
N ARG A 64 -14.21 -2.86 24.53
CA ARG A 64 -13.30 -2.65 25.67
C ARG A 64 -12.48 -3.90 25.92
N MET A 65 -11.20 -3.71 26.22
CA MET A 65 -10.31 -4.79 26.65
C MET A 65 -10.94 -5.55 27.83
N PRO A 66 -10.96 -6.90 27.80
CA PRO A 66 -11.42 -7.70 28.92
C PRO A 66 -10.70 -7.35 30.22
N ALA A 67 -11.44 -7.33 31.33
CA ALA A 67 -10.94 -6.84 32.62
C ALA A 67 -9.77 -7.69 33.17
N ASP A 68 -9.74 -8.98 32.87
CA ASP A 68 -8.65 -9.89 33.21
C ASP A 68 -7.36 -9.54 32.46
N VAL A 69 -7.46 -9.18 31.18
CA VAL A 69 -6.31 -8.75 30.37
C VAL A 69 -5.79 -7.40 30.85
N ALA A 70 -6.68 -6.42 31.04
CA ALA A 70 -6.31 -5.10 31.55
C ALA A 70 -5.63 -5.21 32.93
N GLY A 71 -6.20 -5.99 33.85
CA GLY A 71 -5.63 -6.19 35.18
C GLY A 71 -4.25 -6.86 35.16
N ARG A 72 -4.01 -7.79 34.23
CA ARG A 72 -2.68 -8.40 34.05
C ARG A 72 -1.65 -7.40 33.51
N ILE A 73 -2.06 -6.51 32.60
CA ILE A 73 -1.19 -5.45 32.08
C ILE A 73 -0.86 -4.44 33.18
N ASP A 74 -1.85 -3.98 33.93
CA ASP A 74 -1.65 -3.02 35.03
C ASP A 74 -0.74 -3.60 36.13
N ALA A 75 -0.94 -4.88 36.50
CA ALA A 75 -0.09 -5.56 37.45
C ALA A 75 1.36 -5.70 36.95
N ALA A 76 1.54 -6.00 35.65
CA ALA A 76 2.87 -6.08 35.06
C ALA A 76 3.56 -4.70 35.04
N LEU A 77 2.85 -3.64 34.66
CA LEU A 77 3.36 -2.27 34.69
C LEU A 77 3.73 -1.82 36.11
N ALA A 78 2.93 -2.18 37.11
CA ALA A 78 3.23 -1.88 38.52
C ALA A 78 4.49 -2.62 39.00
N ALA A 79 4.65 -3.89 38.62
CA ALA A 79 5.86 -4.66 38.93
C ALA A 79 7.11 -4.06 38.27
N GLU A 80 7.04 -3.65 37.01
CA GLU A 80 8.13 -2.95 36.32
C GLU A 80 8.47 -1.61 36.99
N ALA A 81 7.46 -0.83 37.40
CA ALA A 81 7.69 0.41 38.13
C ALA A 81 8.43 0.17 39.47
N LEU A 82 8.10 -0.90 40.19
CA LEU A 82 8.81 -1.30 41.42
C LEU A 82 10.24 -1.77 41.15
N LEU A 83 10.46 -2.55 40.09
CA LEU A 83 11.80 -2.99 39.68
C LEU A 83 12.68 -1.81 39.27
N ASN A 84 12.14 -0.89 38.47
CA ASN A 84 12.87 0.32 38.05
C ASN A 84 13.18 1.24 39.25
N ALA A 85 12.29 1.31 40.25
CA ALA A 85 12.54 2.04 41.50
C ALA A 85 13.54 1.35 42.45
N THR A 86 13.66 0.03 42.38
CA THR A 86 14.55 -0.77 43.26
C THR A 86 15.92 -1.02 42.63
N SER A 87 16.08 -0.79 41.32
CA SER A 87 17.38 -0.76 40.68
C SER A 87 18.23 0.35 41.32
N PRO A 88 19.41 0.05 41.89
CA PRO A 88 20.27 1.09 42.43
C PRO A 88 20.61 2.05 41.30
N ALA A 89 20.21 3.31 41.45
CA ALA A 89 20.57 4.38 40.56
C ALA A 89 22.10 4.42 40.44
N ALA A 90 22.63 3.92 39.33
CA ALA A 90 23.89 4.45 38.83
C ALA A 90 23.64 5.95 38.63
N THR A 91 24.43 6.74 39.32
CA THR A 91 24.26 8.17 39.54
C THR A 91 24.29 8.96 38.22
N ASP A 92 23.18 9.01 37.49
CA ASP A 92 22.96 10.02 36.47
C ASP A 92 22.13 11.15 37.08
N THR A 93 22.86 12.17 37.52
CA THR A 93 22.35 13.48 37.91
C THR A 93 21.38 14.03 36.86
N PRO A 94 20.23 14.63 37.25
CA PRO A 94 19.27 15.16 36.30
C PRO A 94 19.81 16.49 35.76
N THR A 95 20.42 16.48 34.58
CA THR A 95 20.72 17.73 33.87
C THR A 95 19.44 18.16 33.16
N LEU A 96 18.77 19.16 33.74
CA LEU A 96 17.78 19.97 33.04
C LEU A 96 18.49 20.64 31.83
N VAL A 97 18.18 20.21 30.61
CA VAL A 97 18.61 20.93 29.39
C VAL A 97 17.41 21.50 28.68
N SER A 98 17.06 22.72 29.08
CA SER A 98 16.48 23.71 28.18
C SER A 98 17.50 24.09 27.11
N SER A 99 16.98 24.36 25.91
CA SER A 99 17.73 24.72 24.70
C SER A 99 18.54 26.01 24.83
N SER A 100 19.79 26.02 24.33
CA SER A 100 20.38 27.17 23.63
C SER A 100 21.67 26.79 22.89
N ARG A 101 21.78 27.28 21.65
CA ARG A 101 22.88 27.12 20.69
C ARG A 101 24.17 27.79 21.17
N SER A 102 25.35 27.25 20.83
CA SER A 102 26.36 28.00 20.07
C SER A 102 27.57 27.14 19.64
N MET A 103 28.21 27.60 18.59
CA MET A 103 29.27 27.00 17.77
C MET A 103 30.69 27.06 18.37
N ASN A 104 31.59 26.36 17.68
CA ASN A 104 33.07 26.34 17.68
C ASN A 104 33.72 25.18 18.44
N ASP A 105 34.84 24.59 18.04
CA ASP A 105 35.63 24.49 16.80
C ASP A 105 36.79 23.52 17.14
N THR A 106 37.24 22.74 16.17
CA THR A 106 38.52 21.99 16.04
C THR A 106 39.21 21.29 17.23
N GLY A 107 39.59 20.03 17.02
CA GLY A 107 40.73 19.43 17.73
C GLY A 107 40.78 17.91 17.77
N ASP A 108 41.35 17.31 16.72
CA ASP A 108 42.26 16.14 16.66
C ASP A 108 42.09 14.89 17.56
N GLY A 109 42.49 13.75 16.99
CA GLY A 109 42.11 12.40 17.40
C GLY A 109 42.62 11.91 18.76
N HIS A 110 41.96 10.87 19.28
CA HIS A 110 42.60 9.61 19.65
C HIS A 110 41.59 8.47 19.83
N ASP A 111 42.13 7.28 19.61
CA ASP A 111 41.56 5.96 19.43
C ASP A 111 41.21 5.28 20.77
N SER A 112 40.15 4.44 20.77
CA SER A 112 39.84 3.29 21.67
C SER A 112 38.45 3.31 22.34
N PRO A 113 37.60 2.29 22.09
CA PRO A 113 36.43 2.00 22.92
C PRO A 113 36.77 0.99 24.02
N ASP A 114 36.61 1.42 25.28
CA ASP A 114 36.71 0.56 26.46
C ASP A 114 35.29 0.06 26.81
N VAL A 115 35.02 -1.23 26.60
CA VAL A 115 33.75 -1.88 26.96
C VAL A 115 34.05 -2.98 27.98
N SER A 116 33.87 -2.65 29.26
CA SER A 116 33.96 -3.59 30.35
C SER A 116 32.86 -4.64 30.25
N ARG A 117 33.25 -5.89 29.98
CA ARG A 117 32.40 -7.08 29.95
C ARG A 117 32.56 -7.82 31.28
N GLU A 118 31.84 -7.38 32.31
CA GLU A 118 31.73 -8.10 33.58
C GLU A 118 30.63 -9.17 33.44
N THR A 119 31.01 -10.44 33.34
CA THR A 119 30.09 -11.57 33.55
C THR A 119 30.84 -12.60 34.38
N SER A 120 30.60 -12.58 35.69
CA SER A 120 31.14 -13.55 36.64
C SER A 120 30.45 -14.91 36.44
N ALA A 121 31.26 -15.94 36.19
CA ALA A 121 30.81 -17.31 36.02
C ALA A 121 30.47 -17.96 37.36
N THR A 122 29.22 -18.39 37.53
CA THR A 122 28.80 -19.24 38.65
C THR A 122 29.27 -20.68 38.45
N ALA A 123 29.95 -21.20 39.46
CA ALA A 123 30.45 -22.56 39.56
C ALA A 123 29.31 -23.59 39.66
N ASN A 124 29.23 -24.50 38.70
CA ASN A 124 28.71 -25.86 38.86
C ASN A 124 28.85 -26.67 37.57
N ARG A 125 29.98 -27.39 37.39
CA ARG A 125 30.04 -28.52 36.45
C ARG A 125 31.15 -29.53 36.81
N PRO A 126 30.90 -30.86 36.77
CA PRO A 126 31.89 -31.86 37.14
C PRO A 126 32.92 -32.13 36.05
N ALA A 127 34.10 -32.59 36.48
CA ALA A 127 35.27 -32.90 35.65
C ALA A 127 35.09 -34.16 34.78
N GLY A 128 35.61 -34.11 33.55
CA GLY A 128 35.62 -35.28 32.66
C GLY A 128 36.46 -35.11 31.39
N HIS A 129 37.74 -35.51 31.47
CA HIS A 129 38.59 -36.09 30.43
C HIS A 129 39.00 -35.29 29.18
N ALA A 130 40.31 -35.05 29.08
CA ALA A 130 41.03 -34.69 27.87
C ALA A 130 41.35 -35.92 26.99
N ARG A 131 41.39 -35.73 25.67
CA ARG A 131 42.38 -36.33 24.77
C ARG A 131 42.66 -35.41 23.57
N ALA A 132 43.86 -35.61 23.06
CA ALA A 132 44.67 -34.68 22.30
C ALA A 132 44.53 -34.81 20.78
N SER A 133 45.00 -33.73 20.12
CA SER A 133 45.79 -33.68 18.89
C SER A 133 45.21 -34.27 17.60
N THR A 134 45.07 -33.41 16.58
CA THR A 134 45.77 -33.58 15.28
C THR A 134 45.71 -32.30 14.42
N THR A 135 46.90 -31.80 14.06
CA THR A 135 47.33 -31.22 12.76
C THR A 135 46.55 -30.04 12.12
N GLY A 136 47.21 -28.87 12.06
CA GLY A 136 47.03 -27.88 10.98
C GLY A 136 47.63 -28.35 9.64
N PRO A 137 47.52 -27.59 8.52
CA PRO A 137 48.41 -26.43 8.33
C PRO A 137 47.86 -25.28 7.44
N GLY A 138 48.57 -24.14 7.46
CA GLY A 138 48.88 -23.44 6.20
C GLY A 138 48.21 -22.09 5.95
N ARG A 139 48.76 -21.03 6.56
CA ARG A 139 48.61 -19.63 6.11
C ARG A 139 49.15 -19.44 4.69
N LYS A 140 48.52 -18.55 3.91
CA LYS A 140 49.24 -17.68 2.96
C LYS A 140 48.63 -16.28 2.95
N GLU A 141 49.40 -15.33 3.47
CA GLU A 141 49.32 -13.93 3.06
C GLU A 141 49.97 -13.75 1.68
N ARG A 142 49.50 -12.74 0.91
CA ARG A 142 50.32 -11.60 0.44
C ARG A 142 49.59 -10.68 -0.56
N LYS A 143 49.56 -9.40 -0.19
CA LYS A 143 49.95 -8.17 -0.93
C LYS A 143 49.32 -7.78 -2.29
N ARG A 144 48.76 -6.55 -2.26
CA ARG A 144 49.19 -5.31 -2.95
C ARG A 144 49.19 -5.24 -4.49
N GLY A 145 48.34 -4.36 -5.01
CA GLY A 145 48.45 -3.70 -6.35
C GLY A 145 47.05 -3.36 -6.87
N GLY A 146 46.73 -2.16 -7.38
CA GLY A 146 47.50 -0.98 -7.70
C GLY A 146 46.55 0.15 -8.11
N ARG A 147 47.09 1.38 -8.09
CA ARG A 147 46.47 2.61 -8.59
C ARG A 147 46.02 2.47 -10.04
N ARG A 148 44.85 3.05 -10.40
CA ARG A 148 44.68 3.91 -11.60
C ARG A 148 43.62 4.99 -11.36
N ARG A 149 44.02 6.21 -11.70
CA ARG A 149 43.20 7.43 -11.90
C ARG A 149 42.55 7.37 -13.30
N VAL A 150 41.49 8.17 -13.53
CA VAL A 150 41.05 8.91 -14.75
C VAL A 150 39.56 9.24 -14.51
N ALA A 151 39.16 10.47 -14.16
CA ALA A 151 39.00 11.72 -14.94
C ALA A 151 37.68 11.80 -15.77
N ILE A 152 36.75 12.61 -15.23
CA ILE A 152 35.86 13.64 -15.83
C ILE A 152 35.45 13.54 -17.31
N LEU A 153 34.12 13.68 -17.57
CA LEU A 153 33.40 14.48 -18.60
C LEU A 153 31.96 13.91 -18.66
N GLY A 154 30.82 14.62 -18.53
CA GLY A 154 30.50 16.03 -18.70
C GLY A 154 29.80 16.27 -20.04
N THR A 155 28.49 15.99 -20.18
CA THR A 155 27.64 16.55 -21.26
C THR A 155 26.16 16.67 -20.85
N VAL A 156 25.70 17.92 -20.81
CA VAL A 156 24.30 18.36 -20.79
C VAL A 156 23.84 18.48 -22.24
N PHE A 157 22.65 17.98 -22.58
CA PHE A 157 21.96 18.35 -23.82
C PHE A 157 20.46 18.54 -23.53
N THR A 158 20.12 19.79 -23.25
CA THR A 158 18.76 20.33 -23.29
C THR A 158 18.39 20.61 -24.74
N VAL A 159 17.33 19.97 -25.25
CA VAL A 159 16.66 20.41 -26.48
C VAL A 159 15.23 20.78 -26.12
N ALA A 160 14.99 22.09 -26.06
CA ALA A 160 13.66 22.67 -26.08
C ALA A 160 13.18 22.73 -27.53
N ALA A 161 12.10 22.03 -27.84
CA ALA A 161 11.35 22.22 -29.07
C ALA A 161 9.99 22.81 -28.72
N LEU A 162 9.85 24.12 -28.95
CA LEU A 162 8.58 24.82 -28.99
C LEU A 162 7.90 24.49 -30.31
N GLY A 163 6.73 23.86 -30.26
CA GLY A 163 5.84 23.65 -31.39
C GLY A 163 4.45 24.16 -31.07
N LEU A 164 4.15 25.39 -31.49
CA LEU A 164 2.81 25.95 -31.60
C LEU A 164 2.22 25.53 -32.97
N GLY A 165 1.00 25.00 -33.01
CA GLY A 165 0.34 24.65 -34.28
C GLY A 165 -1.12 24.22 -34.14
N SER A 166 -2.02 25.21 -34.17
CA SER A 166 -3.42 25.25 -34.67
C SER A 166 -4.21 23.93 -34.82
N VAL A 167 -5.31 23.78 -34.06
CA VAL A 167 -6.71 24.05 -34.47
C VAL A 167 -7.21 23.13 -35.60
N LEU A 168 -8.04 22.16 -35.22
CA LEU A 168 -9.19 21.72 -36.00
C LEU A 168 -10.45 21.93 -35.16
N LEU A 169 -11.19 22.99 -35.52
CA LEU A 169 -12.51 23.30 -34.98
C LEU A 169 -13.58 22.60 -35.83
N ALA A 170 -14.65 22.21 -35.14
CA ALA A 170 -16.01 21.98 -35.62
C ALA A 170 -16.34 20.62 -36.29
N SER A 171 -16.92 19.73 -35.49
CA SER A 171 -18.32 19.38 -35.75
C SER A 171 -19.18 19.94 -34.63
N LEU A 172 -19.97 20.93 -35.02
CA LEU A 172 -21.06 21.53 -34.26
C LEU A 172 -22.19 20.50 -34.12
N ASN A 173 -22.65 20.26 -32.89
CA ASN A 173 -24.08 20.42 -32.64
C ASN A 173 -24.32 20.81 -31.17
N ASP A 174 -24.84 22.02 -31.03
CA ASP A 174 -25.28 22.70 -29.82
C ASP A 174 -26.42 21.99 -29.08
N GLY A 175 -26.44 22.19 -27.76
CA GLY A 175 -27.56 21.80 -26.90
C GLY A 175 -27.28 22.05 -25.41
N LYS A 176 -27.15 23.32 -25.01
CA LYS A 176 -27.04 23.74 -23.61
C LYS A 176 -28.34 23.45 -22.84
N SER A 177 -28.25 22.80 -21.66
CA SER A 177 -28.90 23.20 -20.39
C SER A 177 -28.35 22.41 -19.19
N PRO A 178 -28.41 22.94 -17.96
CA PRO A 178 -27.46 22.63 -16.89
C PRO A 178 -28.07 21.75 -15.78
N THR A 179 -27.55 20.56 -15.50
CA THR A 179 -27.82 19.89 -14.20
C THR A 179 -26.73 18.89 -13.83
N SER A 180 -26.31 18.94 -12.57
CA SER A 180 -25.75 17.85 -11.75
C SER A 180 -24.52 17.11 -12.27
N GLN A 181 -23.37 17.47 -11.70
CA GLN A 181 -22.21 16.59 -11.58
C GLN A 181 -22.64 15.31 -10.83
N ALA A 182 -22.87 14.24 -11.58
CA ALA A 182 -22.70 12.88 -11.08
C ALA A 182 -21.34 12.40 -11.62
N GLN A 183 -20.56 11.78 -10.75
CA GLN A 183 -19.20 11.29 -10.98
C GLN A 183 -19.12 10.42 -12.25
N GLY A 184 -18.72 11.03 -13.37
CA GLY A 184 -18.33 10.33 -14.59
C GLY A 184 -16.88 9.91 -14.47
N ARG A 185 -16.62 8.66 -14.07
CA ARG A 185 -15.29 8.06 -14.14
C ARG A 185 -14.90 7.99 -15.62
N GLU A 186 -13.87 8.72 -16.03
CA GLU A 186 -13.34 8.67 -17.39
C GLU A 186 -12.95 7.22 -17.73
N SER A 187 -13.67 6.62 -18.69
CA SER A 187 -13.40 5.27 -19.20
C SER A 187 -12.06 5.31 -19.94
N THR A 188 -11.00 4.79 -19.33
CA THR A 188 -9.73 4.59 -20.03
C THR A 188 -9.92 3.57 -21.17
N GLY A 189 -9.14 3.64 -22.25
CA GLY A 189 -9.27 2.70 -23.38
C GLY A 189 -9.09 1.21 -23.01
N ALA A 190 -8.61 0.91 -21.80
CA ALA A 190 -8.53 -0.43 -21.22
C ALA A 190 -9.90 -0.98 -20.74
N ASP A 191 -10.89 -0.10 -20.60
CA ASP A 191 -12.25 -0.41 -20.15
C ASP A 191 -13.25 -0.46 -21.31
N THR A 192 -12.79 -0.26 -22.55
CA THR A 192 -13.60 -0.52 -23.75
C THR A 192 -13.52 -2.00 -24.14
N PHE A 193 -14.67 -2.65 -24.18
CA PHE A 193 -14.87 -4.00 -24.66
C PHE A 193 -15.10 -4.01 -26.18
N SER A 194 -14.51 -5.01 -26.84
CA SER A 194 -14.81 -5.34 -28.23
C SER A 194 -14.74 -6.86 -28.40
N GLU A 195 -15.50 -7.41 -29.34
CA GLU A 195 -15.56 -8.87 -29.57
C GLU A 195 -14.15 -9.46 -29.77
N ALA A 196 -13.30 -8.79 -30.55
CA ALA A 196 -11.94 -9.21 -30.84
C ALA A 196 -11.02 -9.27 -29.60
N LYS A 197 -11.26 -8.43 -28.58
CA LYS A 197 -10.43 -8.35 -27.36
C LYS A 197 -11.04 -9.08 -26.16
N LEU A 198 -12.34 -9.40 -26.24
CA LEU A 198 -13.11 -9.94 -25.12
C LEU A 198 -12.53 -11.24 -24.57
N GLY A 199 -12.07 -12.14 -25.43
CA GLY A 199 -11.46 -13.41 -24.98
C GLY A 199 -10.23 -13.21 -24.09
N ASN A 200 -9.36 -12.27 -24.45
CA ASN A 200 -8.17 -11.94 -23.65
C ASN A 200 -8.54 -11.26 -22.33
N GLN A 201 -9.54 -10.38 -22.34
CA GLN A 201 -10.04 -9.71 -21.13
C GLN A 201 -10.69 -10.72 -20.17
N VAL A 202 -11.46 -11.68 -20.68
CA VAL A 202 -12.06 -12.77 -19.87
C VAL A 202 -10.96 -13.65 -19.27
N ALA A 203 -9.97 -14.05 -20.06
CA ALA A 203 -8.85 -14.85 -19.56
C ALA A 203 -8.03 -14.10 -18.49
N GLY A 204 -7.81 -12.80 -18.69
CA GLY A 204 -7.16 -11.93 -17.69
C GLY A 204 -7.97 -11.84 -16.39
N LEU A 205 -9.27 -11.57 -16.49
CA LEU A 205 -10.17 -11.48 -15.32
C LEU A 205 -10.22 -12.77 -14.50
N LEU A 206 -10.21 -13.93 -15.16
CA LEU A 206 -10.19 -15.22 -14.47
C LEU A 206 -8.84 -15.48 -13.79
N LYS A 207 -7.73 -15.11 -14.42
CA LYS A 207 -6.38 -15.25 -13.83
C LYS A 207 -6.16 -14.29 -12.65
N SER A 208 -6.63 -13.04 -12.74
CA SER A 208 -6.51 -12.06 -11.66
C SER A 208 -7.27 -12.48 -10.40
N LYS A 209 -8.43 -13.13 -10.55
CA LYS A 209 -9.16 -13.71 -9.41
C LYS A 209 -8.39 -14.85 -8.72
N ASP A 210 -7.64 -15.65 -9.49
CA ASP A 210 -6.79 -16.70 -8.93
C ASP A 210 -5.53 -16.13 -8.23
N SER A 211 -5.07 -14.94 -8.61
CA SER A 211 -3.97 -14.24 -7.92
C SER A 211 -4.42 -13.47 -6.69
N ASP A 212 -5.61 -12.84 -6.70
CA ASP A 212 -6.17 -12.19 -5.51
C ASP A 212 -6.52 -13.21 -4.42
N SER A 213 -6.83 -14.45 -4.82
CA SER A 213 -6.99 -15.58 -3.88
C SER A 213 -5.66 -16.15 -3.36
N ARG A 214 -4.52 -15.76 -3.95
CA ARG A 214 -3.15 -16.15 -3.54
C ARG A 214 -2.42 -15.05 -2.79
N SER A 215 -2.92 -13.83 -2.85
CA SER A 215 -2.34 -12.67 -2.19
C SER A 215 -2.91 -12.53 -0.78
N HIS A 216 -2.12 -12.97 0.21
CA HIS A 216 -2.19 -12.66 1.64
C HIS A 216 -3.10 -13.54 2.51
N ALA A 217 -2.59 -14.70 2.92
CA ALA A 217 -2.68 -15.07 4.33
C ALA A 217 -1.41 -14.55 5.02
N PRO A 218 -1.47 -13.75 6.09
CA PRO A 218 -0.28 -13.49 6.89
C PRO A 218 0.20 -14.84 7.43
N HIS A 219 1.46 -15.18 7.18
CA HIS A 219 2.08 -16.38 7.73
C HIS A 219 2.04 -16.28 9.26
N SER A 220 1.05 -16.92 9.90
CA SER A 220 1.13 -17.21 11.32
C SER A 220 2.19 -18.28 11.49
N LEU A 221 3.27 -17.95 12.19
CA LEU A 221 4.26 -18.92 12.64
C LEU A 221 3.56 -19.99 13.51
N GLY A 222 3.34 -21.17 12.96
CA GLY A 222 2.73 -22.28 13.69
C GLY A 222 2.43 -23.49 12.82
N VAL A 223 3.27 -24.51 12.97
CA VAL A 223 3.04 -25.94 12.64
C VAL A 223 2.77 -26.28 11.16
N GLU A 224 3.69 -27.07 10.61
CA GLU A 224 3.46 -27.92 9.43
C GLU A 224 2.28 -28.85 9.69
N GLY A 225 1.10 -28.42 9.26
CA GLY A 225 -0.11 -29.22 9.19
C GLY A 225 -0.77 -28.92 7.85
N GLY A 226 -0.60 -29.83 6.89
CA GLY A 226 -1.27 -29.76 5.60
C GLY A 226 -2.77 -29.52 5.80
N SER A 227 -3.24 -28.35 5.41
CA SER A 227 -4.64 -27.99 5.52
C SER A 227 -5.08 -27.29 4.24
N ASN A 228 -6.04 -27.92 3.57
CA ASN A 228 -6.85 -27.29 2.54
C ASN A 228 -7.51 -26.04 3.15
N GLN A 229 -6.87 -24.88 3.00
CA GLN A 229 -7.46 -23.62 3.42
C GLN A 229 -8.72 -23.35 2.59
N PRO A 230 -9.85 -22.99 3.22
CA PRO A 230 -11.05 -22.62 2.50
C PRO A 230 -10.78 -21.31 1.76
N LYS A 231 -10.74 -21.38 0.43
CA LYS A 231 -10.65 -20.21 -0.44
C LYS A 231 -11.86 -19.32 -0.15
N ILE A 232 -11.66 -18.18 0.51
CA ILE A 232 -12.71 -17.18 0.70
C ILE A 232 -12.89 -16.51 -0.67
N PHE A 233 -13.76 -17.10 -1.49
CA PHE A 233 -14.14 -16.53 -2.77
C PHE A 233 -14.98 -15.28 -2.50
N LYS A 234 -14.41 -14.09 -2.74
CA LYS A 234 -15.23 -12.89 -2.92
C LYS A 234 -16.00 -13.05 -4.22
N GLU A 235 -17.25 -13.44 -4.10
CA GLU A 235 -18.16 -13.53 -5.23
C GLU A 235 -18.52 -12.10 -5.68
N PRO A 236 -18.32 -11.74 -6.95
CA PRO A 236 -18.73 -10.44 -7.44
C PRO A 236 -20.26 -10.31 -7.32
N THR A 237 -20.72 -9.29 -6.59
CA THR A 237 -22.16 -9.01 -6.42
C THR A 237 -22.74 -8.42 -7.71
N VAL A 238 -23.32 -9.27 -8.55
CA VAL A 238 -23.97 -8.83 -9.80
C VAL A 238 -25.34 -8.22 -9.47
N PRO A 239 -25.66 -6.99 -9.94
CA PRO A 239 -26.96 -6.36 -9.69
C PRO A 239 -28.14 -7.20 -10.19
N ASP A 240 -29.26 -7.15 -9.47
CA ASP A 240 -30.46 -7.96 -9.75
C ASP A 240 -31.02 -7.74 -11.16
N CYS A 241 -31.03 -6.50 -11.66
CA CYS A 241 -31.50 -6.18 -13.00
C CYS A 241 -30.65 -6.83 -14.10
N VAL A 242 -29.33 -6.94 -13.87
CA VAL A 242 -28.38 -7.62 -14.76
C VAL A 242 -28.59 -9.14 -14.69
N ARG A 243 -28.73 -9.72 -13.50
CA ARG A 243 -29.04 -11.17 -13.36
C ARG A 243 -30.34 -11.54 -14.07
N LYS A 244 -31.39 -10.71 -13.91
CA LYS A 244 -32.67 -10.88 -14.62
C LYS A 244 -32.54 -10.71 -16.14
N GLY A 245 -31.64 -9.84 -16.61
CA GLY A 245 -31.33 -9.66 -18.03
C GLY A 245 -30.63 -10.87 -18.65
N ILE A 246 -29.66 -11.45 -17.93
CA ILE A 246 -28.97 -12.69 -18.34
C ILE A 246 -29.92 -13.89 -18.29
N GLY A 247 -30.87 -13.88 -17.34
CA GLY A 247 -31.82 -14.98 -17.14
C GLY A 247 -31.20 -16.19 -16.44
N ARG A 248 -30.10 -16.01 -15.71
CA ARG A 248 -29.42 -17.05 -14.93
C ARG A 248 -29.22 -16.59 -13.49
N THR A 249 -29.27 -17.55 -12.57
CA THR A 249 -29.07 -17.34 -11.12
C THR A 249 -27.75 -17.90 -10.61
N ASP A 250 -26.93 -18.49 -11.50
CA ASP A 250 -25.64 -19.05 -11.13
C ASP A 250 -24.68 -17.95 -10.63
N PRO A 251 -23.74 -18.29 -9.74
CA PRO A 251 -22.76 -17.34 -9.25
C PRO A 251 -21.86 -16.84 -10.38
N ALA A 252 -21.57 -15.54 -10.39
CA ALA A 252 -20.64 -14.97 -11.36
C ALA A 252 -19.19 -15.26 -10.95
N LEU A 253 -18.40 -15.74 -11.90
CA LEU A 253 -16.97 -15.98 -11.70
C LEU A 253 -16.21 -14.66 -11.66
N ALA A 254 -16.54 -13.72 -12.55
CA ALA A 254 -15.92 -12.40 -12.58
C ALA A 254 -16.92 -11.35 -13.08
N MET A 255 -16.68 -10.09 -12.70
CA MET A 255 -17.46 -8.94 -13.15
C MET A 255 -16.51 -7.76 -13.39
N LYS A 256 -16.72 -7.02 -14.48
CA LYS A 256 -16.00 -5.78 -14.78
C LYS A 256 -16.91 -4.78 -15.48
N GLN A 257 -16.86 -3.50 -15.09
CA GLN A 257 -17.56 -2.41 -15.78
C GLN A 257 -16.71 -1.87 -16.94
N GLY A 258 -17.38 -1.32 -17.96
CA GLY A 258 -16.70 -0.71 -19.09
C GLY A 258 -17.69 -0.25 -20.17
N THR A 259 -17.21 -0.07 -21.40
CA THR A 259 -18.00 0.43 -22.53
C THR A 259 -17.98 -0.56 -23.69
N TYR A 260 -19.10 -0.74 -24.40
CA TYR A 260 -19.19 -1.56 -25.62
C TYR A 260 -20.02 -0.81 -26.66
N GLU A 261 -19.44 -0.56 -27.84
CA GLU A 261 -20.06 0.24 -28.92
C GLU A 261 -20.60 1.60 -28.43
N GLY A 262 -19.87 2.24 -27.51
CA GLY A 262 -20.26 3.54 -26.92
C GLY A 262 -21.34 3.47 -25.84
N THR A 263 -21.78 2.27 -25.45
CA THR A 263 -22.76 2.06 -24.37
C THR A 263 -22.07 1.60 -23.09
N ASP A 264 -22.48 2.12 -21.94
CA ASP A 264 -22.00 1.67 -20.63
C ASP A 264 -22.54 0.27 -20.30
N VAL A 265 -21.63 -0.66 -20.04
CA VAL A 265 -21.95 -2.08 -19.88
C VAL A 265 -21.25 -2.71 -18.68
N LEU A 266 -21.80 -3.84 -18.26
CA LEU A 266 -21.21 -4.76 -17.30
C LEU A 266 -20.84 -6.06 -18.03
N LEU A 267 -19.56 -6.41 -18.00
CA LEU A 267 -19.07 -7.73 -18.36
C LEU A 267 -19.28 -8.67 -17.19
N VAL A 268 -20.08 -9.72 -17.38
CA VAL A 268 -20.32 -10.78 -16.39
C VAL A 268 -19.86 -12.11 -16.96
N VAL A 269 -18.96 -12.80 -16.25
CA VAL A 269 -18.42 -14.10 -16.65
C VAL A 269 -19.00 -15.17 -15.73
N MET A 270 -19.60 -16.21 -16.29
CA MET A 270 -20.25 -17.30 -15.55
C MET A 270 -19.75 -18.65 -16.07
N SER A 271 -19.88 -19.71 -15.26
CA SER A 271 -19.66 -21.08 -15.76
C SER A 271 -20.69 -21.43 -16.83
N ASP A 272 -20.27 -22.16 -17.86
CA ASP A 272 -21.20 -22.70 -18.84
C ASP A 272 -22.00 -23.85 -18.19
N ALA A 273 -23.34 -23.80 -18.28
CA ALA A 273 -24.21 -24.81 -17.68
C ALA A 273 -24.02 -26.20 -18.33
N SER A 274 -23.60 -26.21 -19.59
CA SER A 274 -23.44 -27.44 -20.38
C SER A 274 -22.04 -28.04 -20.29
N ALA A 275 -21.04 -27.26 -19.84
CA ALA A 275 -19.65 -27.70 -19.80
C ALA A 275 -18.85 -26.96 -18.73
N SER A 276 -18.40 -27.67 -17.70
CA SER A 276 -17.58 -27.11 -16.61
C SER A 276 -16.20 -26.62 -17.06
N SER A 277 -15.73 -27.06 -18.23
CA SER A 277 -14.50 -26.61 -18.89
C SER A 277 -14.68 -25.31 -19.69
N ARG A 278 -15.90 -24.74 -19.71
CA ARG A 278 -16.23 -23.52 -20.47
C ARG A 278 -16.79 -22.44 -19.56
N VAL A 279 -16.58 -21.21 -19.97
CA VAL A 279 -17.11 -20.01 -19.34
C VAL A 279 -17.87 -19.20 -20.37
N THR A 280 -19.01 -18.63 -19.99
CA THR A 280 -19.77 -17.73 -20.84
C THR A 280 -19.61 -16.30 -20.34
N ALA A 281 -19.20 -15.41 -21.25
CA ALA A 281 -19.12 -13.98 -21.02
C ALA A 281 -20.38 -13.30 -21.57
N TYR A 282 -20.99 -12.44 -20.77
CA TYR A 282 -22.13 -11.61 -21.12
C TYR A 282 -21.72 -10.14 -21.04
N ILE A 283 -21.91 -9.40 -22.12
CA ILE A 283 -21.89 -7.93 -22.07
C ILE A 283 -23.34 -7.49 -21.93
N VAL A 284 -23.64 -6.83 -20.82
CA VAL A 284 -25.00 -6.44 -20.45
C VAL A 284 -25.05 -4.94 -20.25
N ASP A 285 -26.07 -4.29 -20.80
CA ASP A 285 -26.36 -2.88 -20.58
C ASP A 285 -26.44 -2.56 -19.08
N SER A 286 -25.68 -1.56 -18.62
CA SER A 286 -25.60 -1.18 -17.21
C SER A 286 -26.55 -0.05 -16.81
N THR A 287 -27.33 0.50 -17.76
CA THR A 287 -28.30 1.58 -17.50
C THR A 287 -29.31 1.24 -16.40
N CYS A 288 -29.62 -0.05 -16.21
CA CYS A 288 -30.52 -0.51 -15.15
C CYS A 288 -29.99 -0.31 -13.73
N VAL A 289 -28.68 -0.13 -13.57
CA VAL A 289 -28.06 0.17 -12.28
C VAL A 289 -28.38 1.61 -11.87
N SER A 290 -28.33 2.55 -12.82
CA SER A 290 -28.62 3.96 -12.57
C SER A 290 -30.13 4.28 -12.66
N HIS A 291 -30.90 3.47 -13.39
CA HIS A 291 -32.34 3.66 -13.61
C HIS A 291 -33.11 2.38 -13.27
N PRO A 292 -33.50 2.19 -11.99
CA PRO A 292 -34.14 0.95 -11.50
C PRO A 292 -35.54 0.71 -12.07
N SER A 293 -36.10 1.65 -12.84
CA SER A 293 -37.36 1.47 -13.58
C SER A 293 -37.25 0.42 -14.69
N SER A 294 -36.04 0.10 -15.16
CA SER A 294 -35.80 -1.00 -16.09
C SER A 294 -35.72 -2.33 -15.34
N ALA A 295 -36.80 -3.12 -15.41
CA ALA A 295 -36.89 -4.37 -14.65
C ALA A 295 -35.87 -5.46 -15.09
N LYS A 296 -35.33 -5.35 -16.31
CA LYS A 296 -34.36 -6.28 -16.90
C LYS A 296 -33.36 -5.53 -17.79
N ALA A 297 -32.08 -5.85 -17.62
CA ALA A 297 -31.02 -5.35 -18.47
C ALA A 297 -31.02 -6.05 -19.85
N LYS A 298 -30.58 -5.36 -20.90
CA LYS A 298 -30.43 -5.94 -22.24
C LYS A 298 -29.05 -6.59 -22.39
N VAL A 299 -29.00 -7.84 -22.84
CA VAL A 299 -27.74 -8.50 -23.20
C VAL A 299 -27.35 -8.06 -24.60
N LEU A 300 -26.19 -7.45 -24.74
CA LEU A 300 -25.66 -6.95 -26.02
C LEU A 300 -24.78 -7.99 -26.70
N LEU A 301 -24.00 -8.75 -25.93
CA LEU A 301 -23.12 -9.78 -26.45
C LEU A 301 -23.08 -11.00 -25.52
N LYS A 302 -22.99 -12.19 -26.12
CA LYS A 302 -22.84 -13.46 -25.41
C LYS A 302 -21.88 -14.38 -26.16
N HIS A 303 -20.77 -14.75 -25.53
CA HIS A 303 -19.82 -15.72 -26.09
C HIS A 303 -19.31 -16.72 -25.04
N SER A 304 -19.12 -17.97 -25.46
CA SER A 304 -18.54 -19.03 -24.62
C SER A 304 -17.08 -19.30 -25.00
N TYR A 305 -16.19 -19.23 -24.01
CA TYR A 305 -14.76 -19.50 -24.12
C TYR A 305 -14.38 -20.76 -23.36
N ASN A 306 -13.23 -21.34 -23.69
CA ASN A 306 -12.63 -22.38 -22.86
C ASN A 306 -12.08 -21.74 -21.59
N ARG A 307 -12.24 -22.42 -20.45
CA ARG A 307 -11.65 -21.99 -19.19
C ARG A 307 -10.12 -22.15 -19.29
N PRO A 308 -9.33 -21.09 -19.00
CA PRO A 308 -7.88 -21.16 -19.01
C PRO A 308 -7.30 -22.01 -17.87
#